data_AF-A0A4Q3NFT6-F1
#
_entry.id   AF-A0A4Q3NFT6-F1
#
_cell.length_a   1.000
_cell.length_b   1.000
_cell.length_c   1.000
_cell.angle_alpha   90.00
_cell.angle_beta   90.00
_cell.angle_gamma   90.00
#
_symmetry.space_group_name_H-M   'P 1'
#
loop_
_entity.id
_entity.type
_entity.pdbx_description
1 polymer ?
#
loop_
_entity_poly.entity_id
_entity_poly.type
_entity_poly.pdbx_seq_one_letter_code
_entity_poly.pdbx_strand_id
1 'polypeptide(L)'
;PATQAMPFPVQQSHPTRIAGVQMQTYFDWICIDYVWSLVACPVLAVPAGLAPDGMPVGLQVMGPPRSEAALLAFGAWLERELWPAAQVIDPR
;
A
#
# COMPACT_ATOMS: atom_id res chain seq x y z
N PRO A 1 6.08 0.01 0.82
CA PRO A 1 4.84 -0.72 1.22
C PRO A 1 3.65 0.20 0.97
N ALA A 2 2.45 -0.34 0.74
CA ALA A 2 1.25 0.49 0.51
C ALA A 2 0.54 0.95 1.79
N THR A 3 0.79 0.28 2.91
CA THR A 3 0.32 0.64 4.25
C THR A 3 1.40 0.29 5.27
N GLN A 4 1.44 0.96 6.43
CA GLN A 4 2.45 0.69 7.48
C GLN A 4 2.09 -0.51 8.36
N ALA A 5 0.88 -1.06 8.23
CA ALA A 5 0.29 -2.05 9.10
C ALA A 5 -0.62 -2.96 8.30
N MET A 6 -0.80 -4.16 8.84
CA MET A 6 -1.78 -5.13 8.36
C MET A 6 -3.21 -4.62 8.59
N PRO A 7 -4.23 -5.21 7.93
CA PRO A 7 -5.63 -4.94 8.23
C PRO A 7 -5.92 -5.06 9.73
N PHE A 8 -6.70 -4.10 10.25
CA PHE A 8 -7.08 -4.01 11.66
C PHE A 8 -8.61 -3.85 11.78
N PRO A 9 -9.20 -4.07 12.97
CA PRO A 9 -10.65 -4.05 13.14
C PRO A 9 -11.28 -2.72 12.71
N VAL A 10 -12.41 -2.79 12.00
CA VAL A 10 -13.13 -1.62 11.45
C VAL A 10 -13.59 -0.62 12.53
N GLN A 11 -13.77 -1.08 13.77
CA GLN A 11 -14.14 -0.23 14.90
C GLN A 11 -12.99 0.69 15.35
N GLN A 12 -11.76 0.38 14.97
CA GLN A 12 -10.59 1.21 15.24
C GLN A 12 -10.41 2.23 14.10
N SER A 13 -10.29 3.51 14.45
CA SER A 13 -10.11 4.57 13.43
C SER A 13 -8.72 4.57 12.80
N HIS A 14 -7.70 4.18 13.56
CA HIS A 14 -6.31 4.05 13.10
C HIS A 14 -5.48 3.20 14.08
N PRO A 15 -4.43 2.53 13.62
CA PRO A 15 -3.51 1.79 14.49
C PRO A 15 -2.82 2.75 15.46
N THR A 16 -2.87 2.43 16.75
CA THR A 16 -2.22 3.22 17.80
C THR A 16 -0.76 2.84 18.02
N ARG A 17 -0.34 1.67 17.52
CA ARG A 17 1.04 1.19 17.59
C ARG A 17 1.43 0.42 16.33
N ILE A 18 2.58 0.72 15.77
CA ILE A 18 3.13 0.08 14.57
C ILE A 18 4.59 -0.26 14.82
N ALA A 19 4.99 -1.52 14.59
CA ALA A 19 6.36 -2.00 14.84
C ALA A 19 6.93 -1.61 16.23
N GLY A 20 6.07 -1.58 17.25
CA GLY A 20 6.44 -1.18 18.61
C GLY A 20 6.46 0.33 18.89
N VAL A 21 6.27 1.18 17.88
CA VAL A 21 6.23 2.65 18.01
C VAL A 21 4.80 3.13 18.24
N GLN A 22 4.58 3.97 19.25
CA GLN A 22 3.29 4.59 19.54
C GLN A 22 3.00 5.72 18.54
N MET A 23 1.89 5.62 17.81
CA MET A 23 1.40 6.69 16.94
C MET A 23 0.78 7.78 17.82
N GLN A 24 1.20 9.04 17.63
CA GLN A 24 0.67 10.21 18.35
C GLN A 24 -0.54 10.79 17.64
N THR A 25 -0.55 10.74 16.31
CA THR A 25 -1.60 11.28 15.47
C THR A 25 -2.01 10.31 14.37
N TYR A 26 -3.19 10.56 13.78
CA TYR A 26 -3.66 9.86 12.58
C TYR A 26 -2.64 9.96 11.42
N PHE A 27 -1.97 11.11 11.28
CA PHE A 27 -1.03 11.36 10.21
C PHE A 27 0.23 10.50 10.31
N ASP A 28 0.65 10.14 11.52
CA ASP A 28 1.83 9.29 11.72
C ASP A 28 1.67 7.93 11.03
N TRP A 29 0.44 7.39 11.08
CA TRP A 29 0.07 6.13 10.46
C TRP A 29 0.00 6.21 8.92
N ILE A 30 -0.45 7.32 8.35
CA ILE A 30 -0.50 7.52 6.89
C ILE A 30 0.74 8.23 6.32
N CYS A 31 1.81 8.36 7.13
CA CYS A 31 3.00 9.12 6.77
C CYS A 31 3.65 8.67 5.46
N ILE A 32 3.75 7.36 5.27
CA ILE A 32 4.30 6.80 4.04
C ILE A 32 3.50 7.16 2.79
N ASP A 33 2.20 7.47 2.91
CA ASP A 33 1.33 7.75 1.76
C ASP A 33 1.34 9.23 1.42
N TYR A 34 1.21 10.11 2.43
CA TYR A 34 1.06 11.53 2.19
C TYR A 34 2.36 12.20 1.72
N VAL A 35 3.53 11.66 2.08
CA VAL A 35 4.83 12.20 1.65
C VAL A 35 4.93 12.25 0.13
N TRP A 36 4.28 11.33 -0.58
CA TRP A 36 4.24 11.31 -2.04
C TRP A 36 3.41 12.45 -2.63
N SER A 37 2.28 12.75 -2.01
CA SER A 37 1.44 13.89 -2.38
C SER A 37 2.20 15.21 -2.24
N LEU A 38 3.11 15.33 -1.27
CA LEU A 38 3.94 16.53 -1.08
C LEU A 38 4.96 16.76 -2.19
N VAL A 39 5.48 15.69 -2.80
CA VAL A 39 6.48 15.78 -3.88
C VAL A 39 5.86 15.79 -5.28
N ALA A 40 4.53 15.68 -5.38
CA ALA A 40 3.76 15.70 -6.63
C ALA A 40 4.22 14.68 -7.67
N CYS A 41 4.76 13.54 -7.22
CA CYS A 41 5.12 12.42 -8.08
C CYS A 41 3.94 11.44 -8.20
N PRO A 42 3.73 10.81 -9.37
CA PRO A 42 2.75 9.74 -9.50
C PRO A 42 3.19 8.51 -8.70
N VAL A 43 2.25 7.91 -7.97
CA VAL A 43 2.45 6.69 -7.21
C VAL A 43 1.33 5.71 -7.50
N LEU A 44 1.68 4.44 -7.71
CA LEU A 44 0.76 3.33 -7.94
C LEU A 44 0.89 2.33 -6.80
N ALA A 45 -0.24 1.88 -6.26
CA ALA A 45 -0.29 0.74 -5.34
C ALA A 45 -0.62 -0.53 -6.14
N VAL A 46 0.20 -1.57 -5.99
CA VAL A 46 0.01 -2.89 -6.61
C VAL A 46 0.02 -3.99 -5.56
N PRO A 47 -0.70 -5.12 -5.77
CA PRO A 47 -0.60 -6.28 -4.88
C PRO A 47 0.83 -6.83 -4.88
N ALA A 48 1.32 -7.20 -3.70
CA ALA A 48 2.67 -7.75 -3.52
C ALA A 48 2.68 -9.17 -2.93
N GLY A 49 1.50 -9.71 -2.59
CA GLY A 49 1.35 -11.05 -2.02
C GLY A 49 0.41 -11.08 -0.81
N LEU A 50 0.38 -12.24 -0.16
CA LEU A 50 -0.32 -12.46 1.09
C LEU A 50 0.69 -12.62 2.22
N ALA A 51 0.37 -12.04 3.38
CA ALA A 51 1.07 -12.32 4.62
C ALA A 51 0.77 -13.75 5.12
N PRO A 52 1.53 -14.29 6.10
CA PRO A 52 1.32 -15.65 6.61
C PRO A 52 -0.08 -15.94 7.17
N ASP A 53 -0.81 -14.90 7.56
CA ASP A 53 -2.20 -14.93 8.03
C ASP A 53 -3.24 -14.86 6.89
N GLY A 54 -2.78 -14.83 5.63
CA GLY A 54 -3.63 -14.74 4.45
C GLY A 54 -4.09 -13.32 4.12
N MET A 55 -3.65 -12.30 4.86
CA MET A 55 -4.03 -10.91 4.61
C MET A 55 -3.22 -10.31 3.45
N PRO A 56 -3.82 -9.48 2.60
CA PRO A 56 -3.12 -8.88 1.46
C PRO A 56 -2.08 -7.85 1.88
N VAL A 57 -0.95 -7.85 1.17
CA VAL A 57 0.11 -6.86 1.29
C VAL A 57 0.26 -6.12 -0.04
N GLY A 58 0.31 -4.79 0.02
CA GLY A 58 0.51 -3.94 -1.14
C GLY A 58 1.92 -3.31 -1.21
N LEU A 59 2.37 -3.04 -2.43
CA LEU A 59 3.58 -2.30 -2.72
C LEU A 59 3.23 -0.96 -3.39
N GLN A 60 3.88 0.12 -2.95
CA GLN A 60 3.85 1.40 -3.64
C GLN A 60 5.04 1.52 -4.58
N VAL A 61 4.77 1.97 -5.80
CA VAL A 61 5.77 2.27 -6.82
C VAL A 61 5.62 3.72 -7.23
N MET A 62 6.70 4.50 -7.09
CA MET A 62 6.76 5.88 -7.53
C MET A 62 7.37 5.96 -8.93
N GLY A 63 6.74 6.75 -9.81
CA GLY A 63 7.32 7.17 -11.08
C GLY A 63 7.83 8.61 -11.03
N PRO A 64 8.71 9.02 -11.96
CA PRO A 64 9.04 10.42 -12.19
C PRO A 64 7.79 11.29 -12.47
N PRO A 65 7.84 12.61 -12.27
CA PRO A 65 6.74 13.50 -12.62
C PRO A 65 6.28 13.33 -14.08
N ARG A 66 4.95 13.22 -14.29
CA ARG A 66 4.30 13.04 -15.62
C ARG A 66 4.63 11.72 -16.34
N SER A 67 4.90 10.65 -15.58
CA SER A 67 5.23 9.33 -16.11
C SER A 67 4.13 8.27 -15.88
N GLU A 68 2.88 8.70 -15.69
CA GLU A 68 1.74 7.85 -15.31
C GLU A 68 1.56 6.66 -16.27
N ALA A 69 1.71 6.88 -17.58
CA ALA A 69 1.61 5.82 -18.56
C ALA A 69 2.69 4.74 -18.39
N ALA A 70 3.94 5.15 -18.12
CA ALA A 70 5.04 4.21 -17.87
C ALA A 70 4.87 3.50 -16.53
N LEU A 71 4.40 4.23 -15.50
CA LEU A 71 4.12 3.68 -14.19
C LEU A 71 3.00 2.62 -14.23
N LEU A 72 1.93 2.87 -14.99
CA LEU A 72 0.85 1.91 -15.21
C LEU A 72 1.33 0.68 -16.00
N ALA A 73 2.12 0.87 -17.04
CA ALA A 73 2.69 -0.24 -17.81
C ALA A 73 3.58 -1.13 -16.93
N PHE A 74 4.39 -0.52 -16.06
CA PHE A 74 5.19 -1.25 -15.08
C PHE A 74 4.33 -1.94 -14.01
N GLY A 75 3.27 -1.28 -13.54
CA GLY A 75 2.28 -1.86 -12.63
C GLY A 75 1.62 -3.12 -13.19
N ALA A 76 1.20 -3.09 -14.46
CA ALA A 76 0.62 -4.26 -15.15
C ALA A 76 1.64 -5.39 -15.36
N TRP A 77 2.94 -5.07 -15.45
CA TRP A 77 3.98 -6.08 -15.41
C TRP A 77 4.13 -6.68 -14.01
N LEU A 78 4.20 -5.86 -12.96
CA LEU A 78 4.27 -6.32 -11.57
C LEU A 78 3.08 -7.18 -11.18
N GLU A 79 1.87 -6.80 -11.56
CA GLU A 79 0.67 -7.59 -11.26
C GLU A 79 0.75 -9.00 -11.86
N ARG A 80 1.26 -9.14 -13.08
CA ARG A 80 1.44 -10.46 -13.72
C ARG A 80 2.47 -11.33 -13.02
N GLU A 81 3.56 -10.74 -12.55
CA GLU A 81 4.67 -11.48 -11.92
C GLU A 81 4.40 -11.78 -10.45
N LEU A 82 3.81 -10.84 -9.72
CA LEU A 82 3.63 -10.90 -8.26
C LEU A 82 2.24 -11.35 -7.83
N TRP A 83 1.24 -11.19 -8.70
CA TRP A 83 -0.16 -11.51 -8.42
C TRP A 83 -0.78 -12.35 -9.55
N PRO A 84 -0.20 -13.54 -9.86
CA PRO A 84 -0.55 -14.34 -11.04
C PRO A 84 -1.99 -14.89 -11.01
N ALA A 85 -2.69 -14.79 -9.88
CA ALA A 85 -4.11 -15.04 -9.79
C ALA A 85 -4.77 -13.74 -9.33
N ALA A 86 -5.69 -13.20 -10.13
CA ALA A 86 -6.67 -12.20 -9.72
C ALA A 86 -7.64 -12.79 -8.68
N GLN A 87 -7.08 -13.28 -7.57
CA GLN A 87 -7.83 -13.82 -6.46
C GLN A 87 -8.52 -12.62 -5.84
N VAL A 88 -9.84 -12.56 -6.02
CA VAL A 88 -10.67 -11.55 -5.38
C VAL A 88 -10.49 -11.71 -3.88
N ILE A 89 -9.93 -10.69 -3.24
CA ILE A 89 -9.80 -10.65 -1.78
C ILE A 89 -11.20 -10.46 -1.22
N ASP A 90 -11.70 -11.46 -0.49
CA ASP A 90 -12.98 -11.37 0.20
C ASP A 90 -12.78 -10.62 1.53
N PRO A 91 -13.44 -9.47 1.76
CA PRO A 91 -13.27 -8.67 2.97
C PRO A 91 -14.00 -9.21 4.21
N ARG A 92 -14.53 -10.44 4.16
CA ARG A 92 -15.35 -11.06 5.23
C ARG A 92 -14.66 -11.17 6.58
#